data_AF-A0A255P2V7-F1
#
_entry.id   AF-A0A255P2V7-F1
#
_cell.length_a   1.000
_cell.length_b   1.000
_cell.length_c   1.000
_cell.angle_alpha   90.00
_cell.angle_beta   90.00
_cell.angle_gamma   90.00
#
_symmetry.space_group_name_H-M   'P 1'
#
loop_
_entity.id
_entity.type
_entity.pdbx_description
1 polymer ?
#
loop_
_entity_poly.entity_id
_entity_poly.type
_entity_poly.pdbx_seq_one_letter_code
_entity_poly.pdbx_strand_id
1 'polypeptide(L)'
;MRQFEDTGHSGRLVAVLCEHDAVADAAVEIPDGGGAAVVRLVPDPERAPLLHRSAAVEAAGRLGPLSWHEPAADLRVAGVNRTESDFLHREIFVDDVYFRHGVELPAGAVVVDVGANIGMFTLCAARRSPGARIIACEPLAELAAAVAVNAELHAADVTVVGKAVGAAEGQTDFTFYPHNSVMSGAFADPDDDRRTLRGYLLTGADSEGADPQDRLMADRLAADLLATEPRRVAVTTLARIAADHALTRIDLLKIDVEKAEEDVLRGITPELWAGIRQIVMEVHDVEGRLASVTTTLERRGFTVVHEQDPRLADTACVNVYARRPGTPPPAGAVPPAPAHHPDPGPVLWRLEAELRDLLARRLPGHPAPARFELTTDLATPADRPAAVPPVTVPHTARVEVFTRIWASIFGADAVRPDADFFDLGGDSLTAMRLLARLEEQLGEDVLEPDMIFTESTYGALAAAVQASGEPPARPARSR
;
A
#
# COMPACT_ATOMS: atom_id res chain seq x y z
N MET A 1 15.25 40.28 5.44
CA MET A 1 14.19 41.20 4.98
C MET A 1 14.45 41.54 3.52
N ARG A 2 13.95 40.71 2.59
CA ARG A 2 13.86 41.04 1.16
C ARG A 2 12.39 40.96 0.79
N GLN A 3 11.91 42.01 0.15
CA GLN A 3 10.52 42.30 -0.15
C GLN A 3 9.95 41.28 -1.13
N PHE A 4 8.81 40.68 -0.74
CA PHE A 4 7.87 40.02 -1.62
C PHE A 4 7.08 41.10 -2.38
N GLU A 5 7.54 41.49 -3.56
CA GLU A 5 6.77 42.34 -4.49
C GLU A 5 6.75 41.68 -5.88
N ASP A 6 5.95 40.62 -6.01
CA ASP A 6 5.36 40.17 -7.28
C ASP A 6 3.86 39.90 -7.08
N THR A 7 3.15 40.95 -6.64
CA THR A 7 1.79 40.86 -6.08
C THR A 7 0.66 40.76 -7.12
N GLY A 8 0.97 40.79 -8.42
CA GLY A 8 -0.06 40.83 -9.47
C GLY A 8 -0.49 39.46 -10.01
N HIS A 9 0.48 38.59 -10.28
CA HIS A 9 0.23 37.31 -10.98
C HIS A 9 0.04 36.16 -9.99
N SER A 10 0.97 35.98 -9.06
CA SER A 10 0.89 35.01 -7.98
C SER A 10 -0.34 35.24 -7.09
N GLY A 11 -0.69 36.51 -6.83
CA GLY A 11 -1.90 36.85 -6.07
C GLY A 11 -3.21 36.41 -6.74
N ARG A 12 -3.29 36.43 -8.08
CA ARG A 12 -4.46 35.94 -8.83
C ARG A 12 -4.56 34.42 -8.82
N LEU A 13 -3.43 33.72 -8.95
CA LEU A 13 -3.37 32.26 -8.82
C LEU A 13 -3.87 31.82 -7.45
N VAL A 14 -3.32 32.39 -6.37
CA VAL A 14 -3.74 32.08 -4.99
C VAL A 14 -5.23 32.34 -4.81
N ALA A 15 -5.73 33.50 -5.26
CA ALA A 15 -7.15 33.83 -5.15
C ALA A 15 -8.05 32.80 -5.83
N VAL A 16 -7.67 32.27 -7.00
CA VAL A 16 -8.45 31.23 -7.71
C VAL A 16 -8.32 29.87 -7.04
N LEU A 17 -7.13 29.50 -6.56
CA LEU A 17 -6.92 28.22 -5.85
C LEU A 17 -7.79 28.13 -4.59
N CYS A 18 -7.87 29.22 -3.82
CA CYS A 18 -8.71 29.31 -2.61
C CYS A 18 -10.22 29.43 -2.91
N GLU A 19 -10.67 29.43 -4.18
CA GLU A 19 -12.09 29.24 -4.51
C GLU A 19 -12.53 27.77 -4.43
N HIS A 20 -11.57 26.84 -4.38
CA HIS A 20 -11.86 25.42 -4.25
C HIS A 20 -12.11 25.05 -2.80
N ASP A 21 -13.26 24.44 -2.49
CA ASP A 21 -13.68 24.13 -1.11
C ASP A 21 -12.67 23.27 -0.33
N ALA A 22 -11.87 22.46 -1.02
CA ALA A 22 -10.81 21.64 -0.43
C ALA A 22 -9.52 22.39 -0.03
N VAL A 23 -9.39 23.68 -0.39
CA VAL A 23 -8.18 24.48 -0.18
C VAL A 23 -8.49 25.61 0.81
N ALA A 24 -7.96 25.51 2.02
CA ALA A 24 -8.13 26.55 3.04
C ALA A 24 -7.22 27.76 2.79
N ASP A 25 -6.00 27.53 2.32
CA ASP A 25 -5.04 28.58 1.96
C ASP A 25 -4.03 28.05 0.93
N ALA A 26 -3.38 28.96 0.19
CA ALA A 26 -2.37 28.60 -0.79
C ALA A 26 -1.27 29.65 -0.92
N ALA A 27 -0.04 29.20 -1.21
CA ALA A 27 1.05 30.06 -1.65
C ALA A 27 1.58 29.59 -3.00
N VAL A 28 2.08 30.54 -3.79
CA VAL A 28 2.73 30.25 -5.07
C VAL A 28 4.17 30.72 -5.03
N GLU A 29 5.08 29.80 -5.31
CA GLU A 29 6.50 30.06 -5.47
C GLU A 29 6.89 29.90 -6.95
N ILE A 30 7.49 30.94 -7.52
CA ILE A 30 8.01 30.92 -8.88
C ILE A 30 9.55 30.85 -8.77
N PRO A 31 10.21 29.81 -9.32
CA PRO A 31 11.66 29.68 -9.24
C PRO A 31 12.40 30.89 -9.85
N ASP A 32 13.48 31.33 -9.18
CA ASP A 32 14.39 32.36 -9.68
C ASP A 32 14.98 31.91 -11.02
N GLY A 33 14.56 32.54 -12.13
CA GLY A 33 14.99 32.18 -13.49
C GLY A 33 13.86 31.91 -14.49
N GLY A 34 12.60 31.95 -14.05
CA GLY A 34 11.45 31.73 -14.92
C GLY A 34 11.21 30.23 -15.14
N GLY A 35 10.58 29.59 -14.17
CA GLY A 35 10.16 28.20 -14.21
C GLY A 35 8.67 28.04 -13.95
N ALA A 36 8.16 26.81 -14.09
CA ALA A 36 6.79 26.50 -13.72
C ALA A 36 6.57 26.71 -12.21
N ALA A 37 5.41 27.26 -11.86
CA ALA A 37 5.06 27.60 -10.49
C ALA A 37 4.93 26.34 -9.61
N VAL A 38 5.43 26.41 -8.38
CA VAL A 38 5.19 25.43 -7.31
C VAL A 38 4.11 26.00 -6.40
N VAL A 39 3.06 25.22 -6.15
CA VAL A 39 1.95 25.65 -5.29
C VAL A 39 2.05 24.92 -3.97
N ARG A 40 2.08 25.65 -2.86
CA ARG A 40 1.89 25.08 -1.52
C ARG A 40 0.43 25.22 -1.14
N LEU A 41 -0.20 24.12 -0.76
CA LEU A 41 -1.62 24.04 -0.39
C LEU A 41 -1.75 23.74 1.10
N VAL A 42 -2.60 24.49 1.78
CA VAL A 42 -3.14 24.13 3.10
C VAL A 42 -4.51 23.48 2.88
N PRO A 43 -4.64 22.14 3.05
CA PRO A 43 -5.90 21.47 2.84
C PRO A 43 -6.93 21.85 3.91
N ASP A 44 -8.17 22.03 3.48
CA ASP A 44 -9.27 22.32 4.39
C ASP A 44 -9.57 21.10 5.30
N PRO A 45 -9.65 21.28 6.63
CA PRO A 45 -9.81 20.17 7.57
C PRO A 45 -11.19 19.49 7.50
N GLU A 46 -12.22 20.17 6.99
CA GLU A 46 -13.58 19.61 6.86
C GLU A 46 -13.83 19.03 5.47
N ARG A 47 -13.31 19.67 4.42
CA ARG A 47 -13.54 19.32 3.01
C ARG A 47 -12.47 18.43 2.40
N ALA A 48 -11.24 18.48 2.92
CA ALA A 48 -10.13 17.61 2.54
C ALA A 48 -9.45 16.97 3.78
N PRO A 49 -10.20 16.30 4.66
CA PRO A 49 -9.67 15.81 5.93
C PRO A 49 -8.54 14.79 5.77
N LEU A 50 -8.53 13.99 4.70
CA LEU A 50 -7.41 13.09 4.38
C LEU A 50 -6.12 13.88 4.15
N LEU A 51 -6.12 14.82 3.20
CA LEU A 51 -4.94 15.60 2.86
C LEU A 51 -4.48 16.48 4.02
N HIS A 52 -5.43 17.01 4.79
CA HIS A 52 -5.14 17.78 6.00
C HIS A 52 -4.36 16.95 7.02
N ARG A 53 -4.84 15.73 7.33
CA ARG A 53 -4.16 14.84 8.27
C ARG A 53 -2.84 14.30 7.73
N SER A 54 -2.74 13.99 6.43
CA SER A 54 -1.48 13.55 5.84
C SER A 54 -0.40 14.64 5.91
N ALA A 55 -0.76 15.90 5.64
CA ALA A 55 0.16 17.03 5.79
C ALA A 55 0.64 17.18 7.24
N ALA A 56 -0.24 16.96 8.23
CA ALA A 56 0.12 17.00 9.65
C ALA A 56 1.04 15.85 10.08
N VAL A 57 0.83 14.64 9.52
CA VAL A 57 1.72 13.48 9.74
C VAL A 57 3.11 13.75 9.19
N GLU A 58 3.22 14.30 7.98
CA GLU A 58 4.48 14.69 7.36
C GLU A 58 5.21 15.79 8.13
N ALA A 59 4.49 16.87 8.49
CA ALA A 59 5.06 17.97 9.27
C ALA A 59 5.57 17.51 10.65
N ALA A 60 4.97 16.48 11.22
CA ALA A 60 5.42 15.86 12.47
C ALA A 60 6.57 14.85 12.30
N GLY A 61 7.02 14.57 11.06
CA GLY A 61 8.05 13.58 10.76
C GLY A 61 7.64 12.14 11.08
N ARG A 62 6.33 11.85 11.16
CA ARG A 62 5.81 10.54 11.59
C ARG A 62 5.62 9.54 10.46
N LEU A 63 5.79 9.95 9.20
CA LEU A 63 5.74 9.05 8.06
C LEU A 63 6.93 8.07 8.04
N GLY A 64 8.08 8.49 8.57
CA GLY A 64 9.26 7.63 8.69
C GLY A 64 9.76 7.15 7.31
N PRO A 65 10.04 5.85 7.12
CA PRO A 65 10.49 5.30 5.83
C PRO A 65 9.34 5.02 4.85
N LEU A 66 8.09 5.26 5.24
CA LEU A 66 6.92 4.99 4.40
C LEU A 66 6.74 6.08 3.34
N SER A 67 5.98 5.75 2.30
CA SER A 67 5.54 6.70 1.28
C SER A 67 4.02 6.74 1.21
N TRP A 68 3.47 7.85 0.70
CA TRP A 68 2.04 7.96 0.42
C TRP A 68 1.68 7.28 -0.88
N HIS A 69 0.65 6.46 -0.85
CA HIS A 69 0.07 5.78 -2.00
C HIS A 69 -1.42 6.13 -2.09
N GLU A 70 -1.94 6.32 -3.30
CA GLU A 70 -3.32 6.76 -3.56
C GLU A 70 -4.06 5.77 -4.48
N PRO A 71 -4.30 4.52 -4.02
CA PRO A 71 -4.86 3.45 -4.85
C PRO A 71 -6.30 3.70 -5.34
N ALA A 72 -7.00 4.68 -4.75
CA ALA A 72 -8.31 5.13 -5.21
C ALA A 72 -8.49 6.64 -4.99
N ALA A 73 -9.51 7.22 -5.64
CA ALA A 73 -9.81 8.65 -5.60
C ALA A 73 -10.20 9.20 -4.22
N ASP A 74 -10.46 8.32 -3.26
CA ASP A 74 -10.88 8.57 -1.89
C ASP A 74 -10.04 7.78 -0.86
N LEU A 75 -8.93 7.18 -1.28
CA LEU A 75 -8.07 6.36 -0.43
C LEU A 75 -6.61 6.77 -0.59
N ARG A 76 -6.08 7.40 0.45
CA ARG A 76 -4.64 7.65 0.63
C ARG A 76 -4.15 6.80 1.80
N VAL A 77 -3.01 6.15 1.65
CA VAL A 77 -2.40 5.30 2.70
C VAL A 77 -0.90 5.49 2.74
N ALA A 78 -0.32 5.41 3.94
CA ALA A 78 1.11 5.21 4.12
C ALA A 78 1.41 3.72 3.91
N GLY A 79 2.42 3.41 3.09
CA GLY A 79 2.84 2.04 2.82
C GLY A 79 4.29 1.96 2.37
N VAL A 80 4.80 0.73 2.26
CA VAL A 80 6.20 0.46 1.90
C VAL A 80 6.45 0.80 0.44
N ASN A 81 5.63 0.27 -0.46
CA ASN A 81 5.66 0.58 -1.88
C ASN A 81 4.26 0.62 -2.48
N ARG A 82 4.17 1.23 -3.67
CA ARG A 82 2.90 1.47 -4.36
C ARG A 82 2.26 0.17 -4.85
N THR A 83 3.07 -0.72 -5.41
CA THR A 83 2.60 -1.98 -6.00
C THR A 83 1.86 -2.84 -4.98
N GLU A 84 2.43 -3.01 -3.78
CA GLU A 84 1.78 -3.72 -2.68
C GLU A 84 0.48 -3.04 -2.27
N SER A 85 0.48 -1.71 -2.15
CA SER A 85 -0.70 -0.93 -1.78
C SER A 85 -1.83 -1.08 -2.80
N ASP A 86 -1.51 -1.05 -4.09
CA ASP A 86 -2.46 -1.23 -5.21
C ASP A 86 -2.96 -2.68 -5.29
N PHE A 87 -2.08 -3.66 -5.06
CA PHE A 87 -2.45 -5.08 -4.98
C PHE A 87 -3.44 -5.33 -3.85
N LEU A 88 -3.09 -4.93 -2.62
CA LEU A 88 -3.94 -5.07 -1.44
C LEU A 88 -5.26 -4.32 -1.62
N HIS A 89 -5.25 -3.13 -2.23
CA HIS A 89 -6.48 -2.41 -2.55
C HIS A 89 -7.39 -3.23 -3.49
N ARG A 90 -6.84 -3.75 -4.59
CA ARG A 90 -7.62 -4.57 -5.53
C ARG A 90 -8.20 -5.80 -4.82
N GLU A 91 -7.39 -6.55 -4.11
CA GLU A 91 -7.82 -7.77 -3.43
C GLU A 91 -8.89 -7.51 -2.36
N ILE A 92 -8.66 -6.53 -1.49
CA ILE A 92 -9.50 -6.29 -0.31
C ILE A 92 -10.73 -5.45 -0.62
N PHE A 93 -10.60 -4.41 -1.45
CA PHE A 93 -11.68 -3.44 -1.70
C PHE A 93 -12.45 -3.74 -2.99
N VAL A 94 -11.79 -4.26 -4.03
CA VAL A 94 -12.42 -4.49 -5.34
C VAL A 94 -12.91 -5.93 -5.49
N ASP A 95 -12.04 -6.92 -5.24
CA ASP A 95 -12.37 -8.34 -5.35
C ASP A 95 -13.18 -8.85 -4.15
N ASP A 96 -13.22 -8.05 -3.08
CA ASP A 96 -13.98 -8.26 -1.85
C ASP A 96 -13.74 -9.62 -1.19
N VAL A 97 -12.50 -10.12 -1.25
CA VAL A 97 -12.18 -11.51 -0.89
C VAL A 97 -12.62 -11.82 0.56
N TYR A 98 -12.38 -10.92 1.52
CA TYR A 98 -12.68 -11.20 2.93
C TYR A 98 -14.16 -11.10 3.33
N PHE A 99 -15.07 -10.65 2.45
CA PHE A 99 -16.51 -10.50 2.78
C PHE A 99 -17.44 -11.39 1.94
N ARG A 100 -16.91 -12.48 1.39
CA ARG A 100 -17.69 -13.49 0.67
C ARG A 100 -18.44 -14.43 1.62
N HIS A 101 -19.30 -15.29 1.04
CA HIS A 101 -20.01 -16.37 1.75
C HIS A 101 -20.85 -15.90 2.96
N GLY A 102 -21.36 -14.66 2.87
CA GLY A 102 -22.25 -14.05 3.86
C GLY A 102 -21.54 -13.46 5.08
N VAL A 103 -20.23 -13.23 5.02
CA VAL A 103 -19.52 -12.49 6.06
C VAL A 103 -19.96 -11.03 6.02
N GLU A 104 -20.48 -10.54 7.15
CA GLU A 104 -21.03 -9.18 7.26
C GLU A 104 -20.56 -8.52 8.56
N LEU A 105 -20.40 -7.20 8.53
CA LEU A 105 -20.09 -6.42 9.74
C LEU A 105 -21.31 -5.58 10.15
N PRO A 106 -21.83 -5.75 11.38
CA PRO A 106 -22.81 -4.81 11.91
C PRO A 106 -22.16 -3.46 12.20
N ALA A 107 -22.94 -2.38 12.34
CA ALA A 107 -22.42 -1.12 12.87
C ALA A 107 -21.84 -1.31 14.29
N GLY A 108 -20.74 -0.62 14.60
CA GLY A 108 -20.03 -0.79 15.86
C GLY A 108 -19.47 -2.20 16.09
N ALA A 109 -19.04 -2.87 15.01
CA ALA A 109 -18.46 -4.21 15.10
C ALA A 109 -17.16 -4.18 15.91
N VAL A 110 -16.90 -5.26 16.65
CA VAL A 110 -15.58 -5.53 17.23
C VAL A 110 -14.83 -6.43 16.27
N VAL A 111 -13.76 -5.92 15.67
CA VAL A 111 -12.94 -6.64 14.68
C VAL A 111 -11.55 -6.88 15.27
N VAL A 112 -11.02 -8.08 15.05
CA VAL A 112 -9.60 -8.36 15.29
C VAL A 112 -8.97 -8.76 13.97
N ASP A 113 -7.97 -7.97 13.54
CA ASP A 113 -7.20 -8.15 12.31
C ASP A 113 -5.82 -8.70 12.69
N VAL A 114 -5.60 -10.00 12.48
CA VAL A 114 -4.34 -10.68 12.79
C VAL A 114 -3.52 -10.82 11.51
N GLY A 115 -2.37 -10.14 11.47
CA GLY A 115 -1.58 -9.96 10.24
C GLY A 115 -2.12 -8.78 9.44
N ALA A 116 -2.02 -7.59 10.03
CA ALA A 116 -2.63 -6.39 9.48
C ALA A 116 -1.80 -5.78 8.32
N ASN A 117 -0.50 -6.09 8.21
CA ASN A 117 0.41 -5.45 7.26
C ASN A 117 0.31 -3.90 7.38
N ILE A 118 0.10 -3.16 6.29
CA ILE A 118 -0.10 -1.69 6.32
C ILE A 118 -1.53 -1.29 6.76
N GLY A 119 -2.40 -2.26 7.07
CA GLY A 119 -3.75 -2.03 7.61
C GLY A 119 -4.87 -1.92 6.58
N MET A 120 -4.68 -2.41 5.34
CA MET A 120 -5.70 -2.29 4.29
C MET A 120 -7.02 -2.98 4.64
N PHE A 121 -6.97 -4.19 5.21
CA PHE A 121 -8.18 -4.87 5.70
C PHE A 121 -8.80 -4.12 6.89
N THR A 122 -7.98 -3.68 7.84
CA THR A 122 -8.39 -2.82 8.96
C THR A 122 -9.18 -1.59 8.47
N LEU A 123 -8.70 -0.88 7.45
CA LEU A 123 -9.42 0.26 6.87
C LEU A 123 -10.71 -0.14 6.15
N CYS A 124 -10.69 -1.25 5.40
CA CYS A 124 -11.88 -1.78 4.73
C CYS A 124 -12.97 -2.13 5.76
N ALA A 125 -12.61 -2.79 6.87
CA ALA A 125 -13.52 -3.09 7.95
C ALA A 125 -14.08 -1.82 8.63
N ALA A 126 -13.24 -0.81 8.88
CA ALA A 126 -13.67 0.49 9.42
C ALA A 126 -14.66 1.21 8.50
N ARG A 127 -14.46 1.14 7.17
CA ARG A 127 -15.35 1.72 6.14
C ARG A 127 -16.63 0.92 5.92
N ARG A 128 -16.71 -0.33 6.35
CA ARG A 128 -17.93 -1.15 6.28
C ARG A 128 -18.75 -1.07 7.55
N SER A 129 -18.11 -0.77 8.68
CA SER A 129 -18.73 -0.73 9.99
C SER A 129 -18.47 0.61 10.68
N PRO A 130 -19.39 1.58 10.50
CA PRO A 130 -19.31 2.85 11.21
C PRO A 130 -19.23 2.63 12.72
N GLY A 131 -18.25 3.26 13.36
CA GLY A 131 -18.00 3.14 14.80
C GLY A 131 -17.41 1.79 15.22
N ALA A 132 -16.90 0.98 14.30
CA ALA A 132 -16.18 -0.24 14.63
C ALA A 132 -15.01 0.04 15.57
N ARG A 133 -14.79 -0.89 16.50
CA ARG A 133 -13.60 -0.96 17.32
C ARG A 133 -12.71 -2.07 16.77
N ILE A 134 -11.52 -1.73 16.31
CA ILE A 134 -10.62 -2.66 15.63
C ILE A 134 -9.33 -2.84 16.42
N ILE A 135 -8.91 -4.09 16.61
CA ILE A 135 -7.57 -4.43 17.12
C ILE A 135 -6.77 -5.01 15.95
N ALA A 136 -5.71 -4.32 15.55
CA ALA A 136 -4.86 -4.72 14.43
C ALA A 136 -3.51 -5.21 14.95
N CYS A 137 -3.13 -6.44 14.62
CA CYS A 137 -1.90 -7.07 15.08
C CYS A 137 -0.90 -7.16 13.93
N GLU A 138 0.26 -6.52 14.11
CA GLU A 138 1.35 -6.49 13.13
C GLU A 138 2.69 -6.50 13.86
N PRO A 139 3.49 -7.58 13.77
CA PRO A 139 4.77 -7.68 14.48
C PRO A 139 5.87 -6.76 13.97
N LEU A 140 5.87 -6.37 12.69
CA LEU A 140 6.92 -5.56 12.09
C LEU A 140 6.70 -4.08 12.42
N ALA A 141 7.73 -3.41 12.95
CA ALA A 141 7.58 -2.07 13.52
C ALA A 141 7.17 -1.03 12.47
N GLU A 142 7.70 -1.15 11.26
CA GLU A 142 7.45 -0.25 10.12
C GLU A 142 6.01 -0.41 9.62
N LEU A 143 5.52 -1.65 9.53
CA LEU A 143 4.16 -1.95 9.11
C LEU A 143 3.15 -1.57 10.20
N ALA A 144 3.46 -1.86 11.47
CA ALA A 144 2.64 -1.41 12.59
C ALA A 144 2.53 0.13 12.67
N ALA A 145 3.61 0.85 12.33
CA ALA A 145 3.59 2.29 12.19
C ALA A 145 2.69 2.73 11.02
N ALA A 146 2.72 2.02 9.89
CA ALA A 146 1.81 2.26 8.77
C ALA A 146 0.35 2.08 9.19
N VAL A 147 -0.01 1.01 9.92
CA VAL A 147 -1.36 0.81 10.47
C VAL A 147 -1.79 2.00 11.33
N ALA A 148 -0.91 2.46 12.23
CA ALA A 148 -1.22 3.58 13.13
C ALA A 148 -1.44 4.90 12.36
N VAL A 149 -0.57 5.21 11.40
CA VAL A 149 -0.69 6.39 10.52
C VAL A 149 -1.98 6.31 9.70
N ASN A 150 -2.28 5.16 9.12
CA ASN A 150 -3.48 4.94 8.32
C ASN A 150 -4.76 5.02 9.16
N ALA A 151 -4.76 4.48 10.37
CA ALA A 151 -5.89 4.60 11.28
C ALA A 151 -6.19 6.07 11.63
N GLU A 152 -5.16 6.87 11.95
CA GLU A 152 -5.31 8.30 12.19
C GLU A 152 -5.81 9.04 10.95
N LEU A 153 -5.20 8.76 9.79
CA LEU A 153 -5.55 9.38 8.53
C LEU A 153 -7.02 9.17 8.17
N HIS A 154 -7.58 8.00 8.46
CA HIS A 154 -8.98 7.67 8.18
C HIS A 154 -9.92 7.86 9.39
N ALA A 155 -9.41 8.43 10.49
CA ALA A 155 -10.17 8.63 11.74
C ALA A 155 -10.86 7.34 12.23
N ALA A 156 -10.16 6.21 12.11
CA ALA A 156 -10.65 4.89 12.51
C ALA A 156 -10.24 4.57 13.95
N ASP A 157 -11.15 3.98 14.74
CA ASP A 157 -10.87 3.50 16.10
C ASP A 157 -10.11 2.17 16.04
N VAL A 158 -8.80 2.28 15.84
CA VAL A 158 -7.87 1.14 15.72
C VAL A 158 -6.87 1.17 16.88
N THR A 159 -6.73 0.04 17.55
CA THR A 159 -5.62 -0.20 18.47
C THR A 159 -4.60 -1.12 17.80
N VAL A 160 -3.37 -0.65 17.65
CA VAL A 160 -2.28 -1.44 17.07
C VAL A 160 -1.57 -2.26 18.14
N VAL A 161 -1.44 -3.56 17.90
CA VAL A 161 -0.67 -4.50 18.71
C VAL A 161 0.58 -4.89 17.92
N GLY A 162 1.72 -4.30 18.29
CA GLY A 162 3.04 -4.53 17.68
C GLY A 162 3.64 -5.90 18.01
N LYS A 163 2.88 -6.99 17.90
CA LYS A 163 3.27 -8.36 18.26
C LYS A 163 2.65 -9.36 17.29
N ALA A 164 3.37 -10.44 17.02
CA ALA A 164 2.83 -11.61 16.36
C ALA A 164 1.80 -12.29 17.28
N VAL A 165 0.82 -12.97 16.69
CA VAL A 165 -0.18 -13.73 17.44
C VAL A 165 0.06 -15.22 17.19
N GLY A 166 0.13 -16.01 18.26
CA GLY A 166 0.37 -17.44 18.18
C GLY A 166 -0.19 -18.20 19.38
N ALA A 167 0.29 -19.43 19.57
CA ALA A 167 -0.24 -20.36 20.57
C ALA A 167 0.15 -20.01 22.01
N ALA A 168 1.28 -19.32 22.21
CA ALA A 168 1.79 -18.95 23.53
C ALA A 168 2.57 -17.63 23.48
N GLU A 169 2.67 -16.94 24.62
CA GLU A 169 3.51 -15.74 24.75
C GLU A 169 5.00 -16.09 24.63
N GLY A 170 5.78 -15.24 23.96
CA GLY A 170 7.20 -15.50 23.77
C GLY A 170 7.87 -14.59 22.75
N GLN A 171 8.84 -15.15 22.05
CA GLN A 171 9.55 -14.53 20.94
C GLN A 171 9.67 -15.56 19.82
N THR A 172 9.56 -15.13 18.57
CA THR A 172 9.82 -15.97 17.40
C THR A 172 10.77 -15.26 16.44
N ASP A 173 11.50 -16.06 15.67
CA ASP A 173 12.17 -15.56 14.48
C ASP A 173 11.11 -15.34 13.40
N PHE A 174 11.32 -14.30 12.58
CA PHE A 174 10.39 -13.82 11.57
C PHE A 174 11.17 -13.42 10.34
N THR A 175 10.78 -13.94 9.18
CA THR A 175 11.39 -13.58 7.91
C THR A 175 10.67 -12.36 7.37
N PHE A 176 11.40 -11.24 7.26
CA PHE A 176 10.90 -10.04 6.63
C PHE A 176 11.43 -9.94 5.19
N TYR A 177 10.55 -9.64 4.25
CA TYR A 177 10.86 -9.34 2.85
C TYR A 177 10.64 -7.84 2.62
N PRO A 178 11.68 -7.00 2.66
CA PRO A 178 11.53 -5.54 2.58
C PRO A 178 10.88 -5.04 1.28
N HIS A 179 11.05 -5.80 0.20
CA HIS A 179 10.54 -5.46 -1.14
C HIS A 179 9.24 -6.21 -1.49
N ASN A 180 8.77 -7.09 -0.59
CA ASN A 180 7.50 -7.79 -0.72
C ASN A 180 6.90 -8.11 0.66
N SER A 181 6.50 -7.06 1.38
CA SER A 181 6.16 -7.17 2.79
C SER A 181 4.96 -8.09 3.05
N VAL A 182 4.07 -8.21 2.07
CA VAL A 182 2.86 -9.05 2.10
C VAL A 182 3.17 -10.52 2.39
N MET A 183 4.27 -11.05 1.88
CA MET A 183 4.64 -12.46 2.04
C MET A 183 5.48 -12.75 3.31
N SER A 184 5.67 -11.76 4.18
CA SER A 184 6.56 -11.91 5.35
C SER A 184 5.92 -12.75 6.44
N GLY A 185 6.66 -13.69 7.03
CA GLY A 185 6.09 -14.66 7.97
C GLY A 185 7.09 -15.37 8.88
N ALA A 186 6.58 -15.98 9.96
CA ALA A 186 7.38 -16.74 10.93
C ALA A 186 7.83 -18.11 10.40
N PHE A 187 7.12 -18.65 9.40
CA PHE A 187 7.39 -19.96 8.79
C PHE A 187 7.65 -19.83 7.27
N ALA A 188 8.21 -18.70 6.85
CA ALA A 188 8.55 -18.46 5.44
C ALA A 188 9.48 -19.56 4.91
N ASP A 189 9.21 -20.00 3.68
CA ASP A 189 10.00 -21.00 2.96
C ASP A 189 10.37 -20.39 1.61
N PRO A 190 11.61 -19.88 1.45
CA PRO A 190 12.01 -19.13 0.26
C PRO A 190 11.75 -19.86 -1.07
N ASP A 191 11.82 -21.20 -1.10
CA ASP A 191 11.58 -21.97 -2.31
C ASP A 191 10.08 -22.03 -2.66
N ASP A 192 9.22 -22.11 -1.65
CA ASP A 192 7.78 -22.08 -1.82
C ASP A 192 7.26 -20.68 -2.13
N ASP A 193 7.78 -19.68 -1.42
CA ASP A 193 7.42 -18.28 -1.56
C ASP A 193 7.82 -17.78 -2.96
N ARG A 194 8.97 -18.24 -3.49
CA ARG A 194 9.38 -17.98 -4.88
C ARG A 194 8.43 -18.58 -5.91
N ARG A 195 7.90 -19.79 -5.67
CA ARG A 195 6.91 -20.41 -6.58
C ARG A 195 5.60 -19.62 -6.59
N THR A 196 5.12 -19.23 -5.42
CA THR A 196 3.91 -18.40 -5.26
C THR A 196 4.06 -17.06 -5.99
N LEU A 197 5.16 -16.33 -5.72
CA LEU A 197 5.43 -15.05 -6.36
C LEU A 197 5.57 -15.17 -7.88
N ARG A 198 6.25 -16.21 -8.37
CA ARG A 198 6.37 -16.51 -9.80
C ARG A 198 5.01 -16.75 -10.47
N GLY A 199 4.09 -17.44 -9.79
CA GLY A 199 2.72 -17.65 -10.27
C GLY A 199 1.95 -16.33 -10.45
N TYR A 200 2.13 -15.39 -9.52
CA TYR A 200 1.55 -14.05 -9.61
C TYR A 200 2.17 -13.21 -10.72
N LEU A 201 3.50 -13.19 -10.84
CA LEU A 201 4.20 -12.39 -11.86
C LEU A 201 3.84 -12.81 -13.29
N LEU A 202 3.63 -14.11 -13.53
CA LEU A 202 3.32 -14.66 -14.86
C LEU A 202 1.82 -14.68 -15.19
N THR A 203 0.96 -14.02 -14.38
CA THR A 203 -0.50 -13.95 -14.57
C THR A 203 -1.16 -15.32 -14.81
N GLY A 204 -1.05 -16.25 -13.85
CA GLY A 204 -1.93 -17.42 -13.63
C GLY A 204 -2.44 -18.23 -14.85
N ALA A 205 -2.03 -19.51 -14.89
CA ALA A 205 -2.42 -20.63 -15.77
C ALA A 205 -1.49 -20.98 -16.95
N ASP A 206 -0.59 -20.09 -17.40
CA ASP A 206 0.38 -20.38 -18.48
C ASP A 206 1.85 -20.25 -18.02
N SER A 207 2.17 -20.56 -16.75
CA SER A 207 3.55 -20.48 -16.26
C SER A 207 4.50 -21.50 -16.95
N GLU A 208 3.94 -22.54 -17.57
CA GLU A 208 4.65 -23.50 -18.41
C GLU A 208 4.76 -23.06 -19.88
N GLY A 209 3.81 -22.27 -20.38
CA GLY A 209 3.76 -21.74 -21.76
C GLY A 209 4.49 -20.40 -21.95
N ALA A 210 4.90 -19.75 -20.86
CA ALA A 210 5.70 -18.52 -20.89
C ALA A 210 7.06 -18.74 -21.57
N ASP A 211 7.50 -17.74 -22.33
CA ASP A 211 8.79 -17.72 -23.01
C ASP A 211 9.94 -18.00 -22.00
N PRO A 212 10.96 -18.81 -22.35
CA PRO A 212 12.06 -19.11 -21.42
C PRO A 212 12.75 -17.87 -20.85
N GLN A 213 12.79 -16.77 -21.60
CA GLN A 213 13.36 -15.50 -21.14
C GLN A 213 12.45 -14.82 -20.11
N ASP A 214 11.13 -14.79 -20.32
CA ASP A 214 10.16 -14.30 -19.33
C ASP A 214 10.24 -15.11 -18.03
N ARG A 215 10.42 -16.43 -18.11
CA ARG A 215 10.58 -17.31 -16.93
C ARG A 215 11.84 -16.98 -16.14
N LEU A 216 12.97 -16.79 -16.83
CA LEU A 216 14.25 -16.42 -16.19
C LEU A 216 14.17 -15.05 -15.52
N MET A 217 13.50 -14.09 -16.14
CA MET A 217 13.30 -12.75 -15.58
C MET A 217 12.37 -12.78 -14.36
N ALA A 218 11.27 -13.54 -14.43
CA ALA A 218 10.39 -13.77 -13.28
C ALA A 218 11.17 -14.39 -12.11
N ASP A 219 12.07 -15.32 -12.41
CA ASP A 219 12.92 -15.99 -11.43
C ASP A 219 13.95 -15.03 -10.79
N ARG A 220 14.56 -14.11 -11.57
CA ARG A 220 15.44 -13.06 -11.01
C ARG A 220 14.66 -12.09 -10.14
N LEU A 221 13.56 -11.55 -10.66
CA LEU A 221 12.71 -10.61 -9.94
C LEU A 221 12.17 -11.21 -8.63
N ALA A 222 11.75 -12.47 -8.65
CA ALA A 222 11.30 -13.16 -7.44
C ALA A 222 12.43 -13.32 -6.41
N ALA A 223 13.69 -13.48 -6.84
CA ALA A 223 14.83 -13.56 -5.93
C ALA A 223 15.07 -12.22 -5.20
N ASP A 224 14.96 -11.10 -5.92
CA ASP A 224 15.21 -9.77 -5.36
C ASP A 224 14.06 -9.33 -4.45
N LEU A 225 12.82 -9.55 -4.87
CA LEU A 225 11.63 -9.27 -4.06
C LEU A 225 11.58 -10.12 -2.77
N LEU A 226 12.19 -11.31 -2.79
CA LEU A 226 12.30 -12.21 -1.63
C LEU A 226 13.65 -12.11 -0.91
N ALA A 227 14.37 -10.99 -1.05
CA ALA A 227 15.53 -10.70 -0.22
C ALA A 227 15.13 -10.74 1.27
N THR A 228 15.79 -11.61 2.06
CA THR A 228 15.39 -11.89 3.43
C THR A 228 16.13 -11.02 4.44
N GLU A 229 15.39 -10.49 5.41
CA GLU A 229 15.91 -9.89 6.62
C GLU A 229 15.34 -10.63 7.85
N PRO A 230 16.14 -11.42 8.58
CA PRO A 230 15.65 -12.09 9.77
C PRO A 230 15.40 -11.06 10.89
N ARG A 231 14.21 -11.12 11.47
CA ARG A 231 13.77 -10.28 12.59
C ARG A 231 13.38 -11.17 13.76
N ARG A 232 13.51 -10.64 14.97
CA ARG A 232 12.99 -11.29 16.17
C ARG A 232 11.87 -10.46 16.74
N VAL A 233 10.68 -11.06 16.84
CA VAL A 233 9.46 -10.36 17.19
C VAL A 233 8.80 -10.99 18.41
N ALA A 234 8.12 -10.16 19.19
CA ALA A 234 7.35 -10.62 20.33
C ALA A 234 6.08 -11.34 19.88
N VAL A 235 5.75 -12.45 20.56
CA VAL A 235 4.55 -13.23 20.33
C VAL A 235 3.60 -13.07 21.52
N THR A 236 2.31 -12.87 21.23
CA THR A 236 1.23 -12.90 22.19
C THR A 236 0.14 -13.89 21.75
N THR A 237 -0.92 -14.06 22.53
CA THR A 237 -2.04 -14.94 22.19
C THR A 237 -3.30 -14.13 21.98
N LEU A 238 -4.25 -14.66 21.20
CA LEU A 238 -5.55 -14.02 21.04
C LEU A 238 -6.29 -13.88 22.38
N ALA A 239 -6.13 -14.86 23.27
CA ALA A 239 -6.66 -14.78 24.64
C ALA A 239 -6.07 -13.61 25.44
N ARG A 240 -4.76 -13.36 25.32
CA ARG A 240 -4.09 -12.23 25.99
C ARG A 240 -4.59 -10.90 25.44
N ILE A 241 -4.69 -10.78 24.11
CA ILE A 241 -5.26 -9.60 23.44
C ILE A 241 -6.69 -9.35 23.92
N ALA A 242 -7.53 -10.38 23.95
CA ALA A 242 -8.89 -10.25 24.44
C ALA A 242 -8.96 -9.78 25.90
N ALA A 243 -8.07 -10.28 26.77
CA ALA A 243 -7.99 -9.84 28.15
C ALA A 243 -7.53 -8.38 28.28
N ASP A 244 -6.42 -8.00 27.62
CA ASP A 244 -5.83 -6.66 27.71
C ASP A 244 -6.76 -5.57 27.16
N HIS A 245 -7.60 -5.92 26.18
CA HIS A 245 -8.55 -4.99 25.55
C HIS A 245 -10.01 -5.21 25.99
N ALA A 246 -10.25 -6.04 27.01
CA ALA A 246 -11.57 -6.37 27.55
C ALA A 246 -12.58 -6.80 26.47
N LEU A 247 -12.13 -7.63 25.52
CA LEU A 247 -12.96 -8.17 24.45
C LEU A 247 -13.76 -9.37 24.99
N THR A 248 -15.08 -9.22 25.00
CA THR A 248 -16.02 -10.30 25.32
C THR A 248 -16.75 -10.83 24.09
N ARG A 249 -16.60 -10.13 22.95
CA ARG A 249 -17.17 -10.47 21.64
C ARG A 249 -16.18 -10.09 20.55
N ILE A 250 -16.14 -10.88 19.49
CA ILE A 250 -15.44 -10.58 18.24
C ILE A 250 -16.44 -10.86 17.11
N ASP A 251 -16.89 -9.80 16.44
CA ASP A 251 -17.86 -9.89 15.35
C ASP A 251 -17.22 -10.46 14.08
N LEU A 252 -15.94 -10.16 13.86
CA LEU A 252 -15.10 -10.72 12.81
C LEU A 252 -13.65 -10.84 13.28
N LEU A 253 -13.09 -12.04 13.15
CA LEU A 253 -11.66 -12.32 13.33
C LEU A 253 -11.05 -12.61 11.96
N LYS A 254 -10.16 -11.75 11.48
CA LYS A 254 -9.33 -12.01 10.29
C LYS A 254 -8.01 -12.61 10.73
N ILE A 255 -7.56 -13.69 10.07
CA ILE A 255 -6.27 -14.34 10.34
C ILE A 255 -5.56 -14.57 9.01
N ASP A 256 -4.38 -13.99 8.88
CA ASP A 256 -3.59 -14.04 7.67
C ASP A 256 -2.14 -13.77 8.06
N VAL A 257 -1.46 -14.85 8.43
CA VAL A 257 -0.18 -14.78 9.16
C VAL A 257 0.85 -15.75 8.58
N GLU A 258 0.72 -16.05 7.29
CA GLU A 258 1.70 -16.80 6.50
C GLU A 258 2.16 -18.09 7.19
N LYS A 259 1.30 -19.13 7.13
CA LYS A 259 1.52 -20.50 7.63
C LYS A 259 1.43 -20.67 9.15
N ALA A 260 1.09 -19.62 9.91
CA ALA A 260 0.94 -19.66 11.38
C ALA A 260 -0.53 -19.73 11.87
N GLU A 261 -1.49 -19.99 10.98
CA GLU A 261 -2.92 -19.81 11.26
C GLU A 261 -3.42 -20.72 12.39
N GLU A 262 -2.94 -21.96 12.42
CA GLU A 262 -3.34 -22.92 13.45
C GLU A 262 -2.80 -22.52 14.83
N ASP A 263 -1.62 -21.89 14.89
CA ASP A 263 -1.07 -21.37 16.16
C ASP A 263 -1.93 -20.24 16.73
N VAL A 264 -2.44 -19.36 15.87
CA VAL A 264 -3.40 -18.33 16.29
C VAL A 264 -4.65 -18.99 16.90
N LEU A 265 -5.20 -20.03 16.26
CA LEU A 265 -6.38 -20.75 16.76
C LEU A 265 -6.13 -21.48 18.09
N ARG A 266 -4.94 -22.04 18.30
CA ARG A 266 -4.55 -22.67 19.56
C ARG A 266 -4.42 -21.67 20.70
N GLY A 267 -4.13 -20.40 20.41
CA GLY A 267 -4.06 -19.30 21.37
C GLY A 267 -5.42 -18.79 21.87
N ILE A 268 -6.55 -19.40 21.45
CA ILE A 268 -7.92 -18.97 21.80
C ILE A 268 -8.48 -19.84 22.93
N THR A 269 -8.88 -19.20 24.04
CA THR A 269 -9.51 -19.91 25.18
C THR A 269 -10.93 -20.37 24.87
N PRO A 270 -11.43 -21.44 25.52
CA PRO A 270 -12.80 -21.92 25.35
C PRO A 270 -13.87 -20.83 25.52
N GLU A 271 -13.66 -19.90 26.45
CA GLU A 271 -14.57 -18.79 26.72
C GLU A 271 -14.58 -17.78 25.57
N LEU A 272 -13.40 -17.43 25.03
CA LEU A 272 -13.29 -16.50 23.91
C LEU A 272 -13.91 -17.08 22.64
N TRP A 273 -13.76 -18.39 22.41
CA TRP A 273 -14.39 -19.08 21.29
C TRP A 273 -15.91 -18.87 21.23
N ALA A 274 -16.59 -18.79 22.38
CA ALA A 274 -18.03 -18.54 22.43
C ALA A 274 -18.40 -17.10 21.99
N GLY A 275 -17.48 -16.14 22.15
CA GLY A 275 -17.66 -14.74 21.78
C GLY A 275 -17.33 -14.42 20.31
N ILE A 276 -16.68 -15.32 19.57
CA ILE A 276 -16.34 -15.14 18.16
C ILE A 276 -17.53 -15.53 17.28
N ARG A 277 -18.00 -14.59 16.44
CA ARG A 277 -19.17 -14.80 15.54
C ARG A 277 -18.79 -15.32 14.17
N GLN A 278 -17.73 -14.74 13.60
CA GLN A 278 -17.29 -15.00 12.23
C GLN A 278 -15.77 -14.98 12.19
N ILE A 279 -15.19 -15.84 11.37
CA ILE A 279 -13.76 -15.93 11.12
C ILE A 279 -13.56 -15.98 9.62
N VAL A 280 -12.62 -15.19 9.12
CA VAL A 280 -12.11 -15.30 7.76
C VAL A 280 -10.60 -15.47 7.87
N MET A 281 -10.05 -16.43 7.17
CA MET A 281 -8.62 -16.67 7.21
C MET A 281 -8.08 -17.18 5.90
N GLU A 282 -6.86 -16.79 5.59
CA GLU A 282 -6.08 -17.38 4.52
C GLU A 282 -5.27 -18.55 5.12
N VAL A 283 -5.50 -19.77 4.64
CA VAL A 283 -4.85 -20.99 5.15
C VAL A 283 -3.90 -21.54 4.12
N HIS A 284 -2.65 -21.67 4.52
CA HIS A 284 -1.65 -22.41 3.77
C HIS A 284 -1.77 -23.92 4.06
N ASP A 285 -2.28 -24.71 3.11
CA ASP A 285 -2.49 -26.14 3.25
C ASP A 285 -1.18 -26.95 3.14
N VAL A 286 -0.36 -26.83 4.18
CA VAL A 286 0.84 -27.62 4.38
C VAL A 286 0.52 -28.74 5.36
N GLU A 287 0.88 -29.99 5.04
CA GLU A 287 0.65 -31.15 5.90
C GLU A 287 -0.83 -31.40 6.28
N GLY A 288 -1.78 -31.03 5.41
CA GLY A 288 -3.21 -31.21 5.65
C GLY A 288 -3.81 -30.22 6.66
N ARG A 289 -3.18 -29.05 6.82
CA ARG A 289 -3.61 -27.99 7.73
C ARG A 289 -5.02 -27.50 7.42
N LEU A 290 -5.44 -27.45 6.16
CA LEU A 290 -6.80 -27.07 5.80
C LEU A 290 -7.83 -28.00 6.46
N ALA A 291 -7.58 -29.31 6.43
CA ALA A 291 -8.44 -30.30 7.07
C ALA A 291 -8.45 -30.15 8.61
N SER A 292 -7.29 -29.85 9.22
CA SER A 292 -7.18 -29.60 10.67
C SER A 292 -7.98 -28.37 11.10
N VAL A 293 -7.82 -27.26 10.37
CA VAL A 293 -8.48 -25.98 10.61
C VAL A 293 -9.99 -26.11 10.46
N THR A 294 -10.47 -26.63 9.32
CA THR A 294 -11.90 -26.83 9.04
C THR A 294 -12.54 -27.71 10.11
N THR A 295 -11.95 -28.85 10.44
CA THR A 295 -12.44 -29.75 11.51
C THR A 295 -12.50 -29.05 12.87
N THR A 296 -11.52 -28.20 13.18
CA THR A 296 -11.49 -27.45 14.43
C THR A 296 -12.64 -26.44 14.49
N LEU A 297 -12.84 -25.66 13.42
CA LEU A 297 -13.92 -24.68 13.31
C LEU A 297 -15.30 -25.34 13.38
N GLU A 298 -15.52 -26.43 12.65
CA GLU A 298 -16.79 -27.19 12.69
C GLU A 298 -17.08 -27.74 14.09
N ARG A 299 -16.09 -28.29 14.79
CA ARG A 299 -16.24 -28.74 16.19
C ARG A 299 -16.59 -27.61 17.15
N ARG A 300 -16.26 -26.36 16.81
CA ARG A 300 -16.66 -25.16 17.57
C ARG A 300 -18.03 -24.62 17.17
N GLY A 301 -18.74 -25.29 16.26
CA GLY A 301 -20.10 -24.95 15.85
C GLY A 301 -20.17 -23.86 14.77
N PHE A 302 -19.13 -23.72 13.94
CA PHE A 302 -19.18 -22.89 12.75
C PHE A 302 -19.63 -23.71 11.54
N THR A 303 -20.39 -23.08 10.63
CA THR A 303 -20.49 -23.50 9.24
C THR A 303 -19.27 -22.97 8.50
N VAL A 304 -18.55 -23.86 7.81
CA VAL A 304 -17.28 -23.54 7.15
C VAL A 304 -17.44 -23.69 5.64
N VAL A 305 -16.93 -22.72 4.90
CA VAL A 305 -16.79 -22.73 3.43
C VAL A 305 -15.34 -22.38 3.14
N HIS A 306 -14.73 -23.03 2.14
CA HIS A 306 -13.40 -22.67 1.69
C HIS A 306 -13.36 -22.53 0.17
N GLU A 307 -12.52 -21.63 -0.34
CA GLU A 307 -12.32 -21.40 -1.77
C GLU A 307 -10.84 -21.18 -2.06
N GLN A 308 -10.40 -21.62 -3.23
CA GLN A 308 -9.06 -21.35 -3.74
C GLN A 308 -9.17 -20.35 -4.89
N ASP A 309 -8.35 -19.30 -4.87
CA ASP A 309 -8.29 -18.36 -5.99
C ASP A 309 -7.73 -19.10 -7.22
N PRO A 310 -8.38 -19.03 -8.40
CA PRO A 310 -7.86 -19.64 -9.63
C PRO A 310 -6.43 -19.21 -9.99
N ARG A 311 -6.02 -17.97 -9.65
CA ARG A 311 -4.65 -17.45 -9.85
C ARG A 311 -3.62 -18.17 -8.98
N LEU A 312 -4.07 -18.74 -7.86
CA LEU A 312 -3.29 -19.44 -6.84
C LEU A 312 -3.48 -20.95 -6.90
N ALA A 313 -4.06 -21.50 -7.97
CA ALA A 313 -4.36 -22.92 -8.10
C ALA A 313 -3.12 -23.82 -7.92
N ASP A 314 -1.93 -23.30 -8.24
CA ASP A 314 -0.64 -23.99 -8.11
C ASP A 314 0.02 -23.80 -6.72
N THR A 315 -0.64 -23.10 -5.79
CA THR A 315 -0.14 -22.84 -4.43
C THR A 315 -0.99 -23.56 -3.39
N ALA A 316 -0.50 -23.65 -2.15
CA ALA A 316 -1.24 -24.22 -1.03
C ALA A 316 -2.22 -23.24 -0.38
N CYS A 317 -2.36 -22.01 -0.90
CA CYS A 317 -3.14 -20.96 -0.26
C CYS A 317 -4.65 -21.13 -0.54
N VAL A 318 -5.45 -21.17 0.53
CA VAL A 318 -6.91 -21.37 0.48
C VAL A 318 -7.60 -20.42 1.46
N ASN A 319 -8.59 -19.67 0.98
CA ASN A 319 -9.43 -18.82 1.81
C ASN A 319 -10.51 -19.64 2.52
N VAL A 320 -10.63 -19.48 3.85
CA VAL A 320 -11.60 -20.16 4.70
C VAL A 320 -12.51 -19.14 5.39
N TYR A 321 -13.81 -19.36 5.25
CA TYR A 321 -14.88 -18.55 5.82
C TYR A 321 -15.66 -19.39 6.82
N ALA A 322 -15.76 -18.94 8.06
CA ALA A 322 -16.47 -19.66 9.11
C ALA A 322 -17.45 -18.75 9.84
N ARG A 323 -18.72 -19.17 9.92
CA ARG A 323 -19.80 -18.38 10.54
C ARG A 323 -20.63 -19.23 11.49
N ARG A 324 -21.09 -18.65 12.61
CA ARG A 324 -22.01 -19.34 13.52
C ARG A 324 -23.44 -19.40 12.94
N PRO A 325 -24.07 -20.58 12.87
CA PRO A 325 -25.48 -20.71 12.47
C PRO A 325 -26.39 -19.93 13.42
N GLY A 326 -27.37 -19.20 12.88
CA GLY A 326 -28.44 -18.59 13.70
C GLY A 326 -28.10 -17.22 14.31
N THR A 327 -27.09 -16.50 13.83
CA THR A 327 -27.02 -15.05 14.03
C THR A 327 -27.92 -14.41 12.98
N PRO A 328 -29.13 -13.94 13.32
CA PRO A 328 -29.92 -13.20 12.34
C PRO A 328 -29.13 -11.94 11.98
N PRO A 329 -29.11 -11.47 10.72
CA PRO A 329 -28.81 -10.08 10.47
C PRO A 329 -29.72 -9.26 11.40
N PRO A 330 -29.21 -8.23 12.11
CA PRO A 330 -30.00 -7.50 13.09
C PRO A 330 -31.36 -7.14 12.48
N ALA A 331 -32.45 -7.54 13.16
CA ALA A 331 -33.80 -7.43 12.65
C ALA A 331 -34.06 -5.99 12.18
N GLY A 332 -34.20 -5.80 10.87
CA GLY A 332 -34.20 -4.47 10.23
C GLY A 332 -33.14 -4.24 9.16
N ALA A 333 -32.41 -5.28 8.71
CA ALA A 333 -31.54 -5.20 7.53
C ALA A 333 -32.33 -4.84 6.26
N VAL A 334 -32.57 -3.54 6.08
CA VAL A 334 -32.53 -2.90 4.77
C VAL A 334 -31.22 -3.36 4.12
N PRO A 335 -31.19 -3.71 2.81
CA PRO A 335 -29.91 -3.88 2.12
C PRO A 335 -29.02 -2.71 2.51
N PRO A 336 -27.73 -2.90 2.86
CA PRO A 336 -26.90 -1.77 3.22
C PRO A 336 -27.06 -0.75 2.08
N ALA A 337 -27.66 0.40 2.40
CA ALA A 337 -27.47 1.56 1.54
C ALA A 337 -25.95 1.66 1.39
N PRO A 338 -25.43 1.87 0.16
CA PRO A 338 -23.99 1.96 -0.05
C PRO A 338 -23.43 2.86 1.04
N ALA A 339 -22.49 2.31 1.83
CA ALA A 339 -22.06 2.87 3.09
C ALA A 339 -21.83 4.37 2.89
N HIS A 340 -22.71 5.21 3.42
CA HIS A 340 -22.53 6.65 3.36
C HIS A 340 -21.54 6.99 4.47
N HIS A 341 -20.28 6.58 4.27
CA HIS A 341 -19.19 7.28 4.89
C HIS A 341 -19.23 8.71 4.34
N PRO A 342 -19.12 9.74 5.20
CA PRO A 342 -18.90 11.08 4.69
C PRO A 342 -17.70 10.99 3.73
N ASP A 343 -17.89 11.46 2.50
CA ASP A 343 -16.84 11.53 1.49
C ASP A 343 -15.57 12.05 2.18
N PRO A 344 -14.48 11.25 2.26
CA PRO A 344 -13.30 11.63 3.03
C PRO A 344 -12.52 12.76 2.34
N GLY A 345 -13.08 13.33 1.27
CA GLY A 345 -12.46 14.37 0.48
C GLY A 345 -11.54 13.76 -0.59
N PRO A 346 -11.01 14.60 -1.48
CA PRO A 346 -10.15 14.12 -2.55
C PRO A 346 -8.80 13.65 -1.99
N VAL A 347 -8.20 12.68 -2.68
CA VAL A 347 -6.75 12.44 -2.62
C VAL A 347 -5.99 13.50 -3.44
N LEU A 348 -4.66 13.53 -3.36
CA LEU A 348 -3.86 14.64 -3.92
C LEU A 348 -3.97 14.68 -5.43
N TRP A 349 -3.79 13.56 -6.15
CA TRP A 349 -3.86 13.58 -7.61
C TRP A 349 -5.22 14.07 -8.13
N ARG A 350 -6.31 13.76 -7.41
CA ARG A 350 -7.66 14.22 -7.74
C ARG A 350 -7.81 15.72 -7.51
N LEU A 351 -7.36 16.21 -6.36
CA LEU A 351 -7.38 17.64 -6.06
C LEU A 351 -6.53 18.43 -7.06
N GLU A 352 -5.35 17.94 -7.43
CA GLU A 352 -4.50 18.57 -8.44
C GLU A 352 -5.22 18.70 -9.78
N ALA A 353 -5.91 17.65 -10.23
CA ALA A 353 -6.68 17.68 -11.47
C ALA A 353 -7.81 18.72 -11.39
N GLU A 354 -8.57 18.74 -10.29
CA GLU A 354 -9.65 19.70 -10.04
C GLU A 354 -9.13 21.15 -10.01
N LEU A 355 -7.97 21.40 -9.38
CA LEU A 355 -7.33 22.71 -9.33
C LEU A 355 -6.77 23.15 -10.68
N ARG A 356 -6.14 22.26 -11.45
CA ARG A 356 -5.65 22.57 -12.80
C ARG A 356 -6.79 22.96 -13.73
N ASP A 357 -7.91 22.24 -13.66
CA ASP A 357 -9.12 22.53 -14.42
C ASP A 357 -9.80 23.85 -13.98
N LEU A 358 -9.86 24.11 -12.67
CA LEU A 358 -10.31 25.41 -12.14
C LEU A 358 -9.45 26.58 -12.65
N LEU A 359 -8.13 26.44 -12.60
CA LEU A 359 -7.19 27.43 -13.10
C LEU A 359 -7.35 27.66 -14.61
N ALA A 360 -7.50 26.59 -15.40
CA ALA A 360 -7.70 26.69 -16.85
C ALA A 360 -8.98 27.46 -17.22
N ARG A 361 -10.07 27.27 -16.46
CA ARG A 361 -11.32 28.02 -16.66
C ARG A 361 -11.24 29.48 -16.22
N ARG A 362 -10.63 29.75 -15.07
CA ARG A 362 -10.65 31.09 -14.45
C ARG A 362 -9.51 31.98 -14.92
N LEU A 363 -8.41 31.41 -15.37
CA LEU A 363 -7.24 32.09 -15.91
C LEU A 363 -6.83 31.49 -17.27
N PRO A 364 -7.65 31.61 -18.33
CA PRO A 364 -7.31 31.07 -19.65
C PRO A 364 -5.98 31.64 -20.17
N GLY A 365 -5.09 30.78 -20.65
CA GLY A 365 -3.76 31.16 -21.16
C GLY A 365 -2.67 31.31 -20.10
N HIS A 366 -3.00 31.12 -18.82
CA HIS A 366 -2.00 31.02 -17.76
C HIS A 366 -1.35 29.62 -17.78
N PRO A 367 -0.01 29.50 -17.67
CA PRO A 367 0.64 28.21 -17.56
C PRO A 367 0.20 27.48 -16.28
N ALA A 368 -0.10 26.19 -16.38
CA ALA A 368 -0.44 25.40 -15.20
C ALA A 368 0.77 25.30 -14.25
N PRO A 369 0.55 25.25 -12.93
CA PRO A 369 1.60 24.92 -11.97
C PRO A 369 2.29 23.60 -12.31
N ALA A 370 3.58 23.45 -12.00
CA ALA A 370 4.27 22.18 -12.20
C ALA A 370 3.80 21.14 -11.17
N ARG A 371 3.82 21.51 -9.89
CA ARG A 371 3.54 20.60 -8.78
C ARG A 371 2.78 21.29 -7.66
N PHE A 372 2.08 20.49 -6.88
CA PHE A 372 1.40 20.91 -5.66
C PHE A 372 2.05 20.21 -4.46
N GLU A 373 2.30 20.96 -3.39
CA GLU A 373 2.91 20.48 -2.15
C GLU A 373 1.93 20.75 -1.01
N LEU A 374 1.68 19.75 -0.18
CA LEU A 374 0.82 19.91 0.99
C LEU A 374 1.60 20.51 2.16
N THR A 375 0.94 21.35 2.95
CA THR A 375 1.53 21.94 4.15
C THR A 375 0.45 22.24 5.18
N THR A 376 0.82 22.28 6.46
CA THR A 376 -0.11 22.61 7.56
C THR A 376 -0.32 24.12 7.71
N ASP A 377 0.68 24.90 7.33
CA ASP A 377 0.65 26.36 7.37
C ASP A 377 1.65 26.96 6.38
N LEU A 378 1.37 28.19 5.94
CA LEU A 378 2.23 28.92 5.01
C LEU A 378 3.34 29.73 5.71
N ALA A 379 3.32 29.82 7.05
CA ALA A 379 4.27 30.62 7.82
C ALA A 379 5.61 29.90 7.99
N THR A 380 5.57 28.57 8.07
CA THR A 380 6.73 27.71 8.03
C THR A 380 7.33 27.80 6.63
N PRO A 381 8.58 28.30 6.48
CA PRO A 381 9.27 28.28 5.20
C PRO A 381 9.26 26.86 4.68
N ALA A 382 9.10 26.68 3.36
CA ALA A 382 9.26 25.35 2.78
C ALA A 382 10.60 24.80 3.28
N ASP A 383 10.56 23.71 4.04
CA ASP A 383 11.76 22.93 4.27
C ASP A 383 12.14 22.50 2.86
N ARG A 384 13.19 23.11 2.30
CA ARG A 384 13.65 22.67 0.99
C ARG A 384 14.23 21.30 1.27
N PRO A 385 13.59 20.17 0.88
CA PRO A 385 14.42 19.01 0.57
C PRO A 385 15.48 19.57 -0.39
N ALA A 386 16.75 19.26 -0.14
CA ALA A 386 17.86 19.70 -1.00
C ALA A 386 17.37 19.55 -2.42
N ALA A 387 17.18 20.69 -3.13
CA ALA A 387 16.32 20.76 -4.29
C ALA A 387 16.56 19.51 -5.10
N VAL A 388 15.58 18.59 -5.16
CA VAL A 388 15.66 17.47 -6.08
C VAL A 388 15.94 18.19 -7.39
N PRO A 389 17.14 18.01 -7.98
CA PRO A 389 17.46 18.71 -9.21
C PRO A 389 16.26 18.50 -10.11
N PRO A 390 15.76 19.54 -10.82
CA PRO A 390 14.69 19.30 -11.80
C PRO A 390 15.09 18.02 -12.51
N VAL A 391 14.21 17.01 -12.51
CA VAL A 391 14.61 15.66 -12.93
C VAL A 391 14.99 15.76 -14.39
N THR A 392 16.25 16.10 -14.62
CA THR A 392 16.87 16.23 -15.91
C THR A 392 17.13 14.79 -16.25
N VAL A 393 16.20 14.23 -17.00
CA VAL A 393 16.37 12.94 -17.65
C VAL A 393 17.76 12.98 -18.29
N PRO A 394 18.73 12.19 -17.79
CA PRO A 394 20.10 12.35 -18.25
C PRO A 394 20.15 12.08 -19.76
N HIS A 395 20.69 13.01 -20.55
CA HIS A 395 20.80 12.82 -22.00
C HIS A 395 22.05 12.02 -22.34
N THR A 396 22.02 10.72 -22.05
CA THR A 396 23.11 9.80 -22.38
C THR A 396 22.64 8.69 -23.32
N ALA A 397 23.58 8.06 -24.02
CA ALA A 397 23.25 6.98 -24.96
C ALA A 397 22.49 5.81 -24.30
N ARG A 398 22.76 5.53 -23.01
CA ARG A 398 22.03 4.51 -22.24
C ARG A 398 20.61 4.96 -21.93
N VAL A 399 20.43 6.19 -21.48
CA VAL A 399 19.08 6.73 -21.22
C VAL A 399 18.28 6.87 -22.51
N GLU A 400 18.90 7.18 -23.66
CA GLU A 400 18.23 7.17 -24.96
C GLU A 400 17.71 5.78 -25.35
N VAL A 401 18.46 4.72 -25.03
CA VAL A 401 18.00 3.33 -25.21
C VAL A 401 16.79 3.06 -24.31
N PHE A 402 16.90 3.37 -23.01
CA PHE A 402 15.78 3.23 -22.07
C PHE A 402 14.54 4.01 -22.53
N THR A 403 14.74 5.25 -22.98
CA THR A 403 13.67 6.11 -23.52
C THR A 403 12.96 5.47 -24.70
N ARG A 404 13.69 4.88 -25.64
CA ARG A 404 13.09 4.18 -26.78
C ARG A 404 12.30 2.95 -26.33
N ILE A 405 12.80 2.18 -25.36
CA ILE A 405 12.12 1.01 -24.84
C ILE A 405 10.83 1.45 -24.11
N TRP A 406 10.91 2.43 -23.21
CA TRP A 406 9.76 3.00 -22.51
C TRP A 406 8.69 3.52 -23.48
N ALA A 407 9.09 4.33 -24.46
CA ALA A 407 8.19 4.85 -25.49
C ALA A 407 7.59 3.74 -26.37
N SER A 408 8.30 2.63 -26.57
CA SER A 408 7.76 1.48 -27.31
C SER A 408 6.67 0.72 -26.56
N ILE A 409 6.64 0.83 -25.23
CA ILE A 409 5.67 0.18 -24.36
C ILE A 409 4.46 1.11 -24.15
N PHE A 410 4.72 2.37 -23.75
CA PHE A 410 3.68 3.30 -23.30
C PHE A 410 3.36 4.44 -24.29
N GLY A 411 4.11 4.56 -25.38
CA GLY A 411 3.99 5.66 -26.34
C GLY A 411 4.92 6.83 -26.04
N ALA A 412 5.09 7.73 -27.02
CA ALA A 412 6.04 8.86 -26.92
C ALA A 412 5.63 9.90 -25.86
N ASP A 413 4.33 10.13 -25.67
CA ASP A 413 3.81 11.09 -24.68
C ASP A 413 4.06 10.66 -23.23
N ALA A 414 4.41 9.39 -23.02
CA ALA A 414 4.77 8.83 -21.73
C ALA A 414 6.21 9.14 -21.30
N VAL A 415 7.04 9.73 -22.17
CA VAL A 415 8.42 10.12 -21.85
C VAL A 415 8.41 11.48 -21.15
N ARG A 416 8.11 11.48 -19.86
CA ARG A 416 8.15 12.65 -18.99
C ARG A 416 8.72 12.25 -17.63
N PRO A 417 9.45 13.13 -16.92
CA PRO A 417 10.18 12.72 -15.70
C PRO A 417 9.27 12.15 -14.60
N ASP A 418 8.03 12.62 -14.54
CA ASP A 418 6.98 12.26 -13.58
C ASP A 418 6.05 11.14 -14.08
N ALA A 419 6.27 10.60 -15.29
CA ALA A 419 5.47 9.48 -15.78
C ALA A 419 5.77 8.23 -14.96
N ASP A 420 4.79 7.82 -14.17
CA ASP A 420 4.84 6.60 -13.40
C ASP A 420 4.50 5.37 -14.26
N PHE A 421 5.29 4.31 -14.10
CA PHE A 421 5.14 3.05 -14.83
C PHE A 421 3.72 2.45 -14.69
N PHE A 422 3.14 2.46 -13.49
CA PHE A 422 1.85 1.86 -13.20
C PHE A 422 0.70 2.77 -13.65
N ASP A 423 0.83 4.09 -13.52
CA ASP A 423 -0.17 5.04 -14.05
C ASP A 423 -0.34 4.97 -15.58
N LEU A 424 0.72 4.54 -16.28
CA LEU A 424 0.69 4.31 -17.72
C LEU A 424 0.07 2.95 -18.10
N GLY A 425 -0.42 2.18 -17.13
CA GLY A 425 -1.00 0.86 -17.32
C GLY A 425 0.03 -0.27 -17.33
N GLY A 426 1.23 -0.02 -16.81
CA GLY A 426 2.23 -1.06 -16.59
C GLY A 426 1.78 -2.08 -15.54
N ASP A 427 2.15 -3.34 -15.74
CA ASP A 427 1.95 -4.45 -14.82
C ASP A 427 3.25 -5.26 -14.67
N SER A 428 3.23 -6.31 -13.84
CA SER A 428 4.40 -7.17 -13.62
C SER A 428 4.95 -7.80 -14.89
N LEU A 429 4.10 -8.16 -15.85
CA LEU A 429 4.52 -8.71 -17.14
C LEU A 429 5.21 -7.65 -18.00
N THR A 430 4.68 -6.44 -18.01
CA THR A 430 5.26 -5.30 -18.69
C THR A 430 6.60 -4.90 -18.05
N ALA A 431 6.72 -5.02 -16.73
CA ALA A 431 7.96 -4.75 -15.99
C ALA A 431 9.04 -5.77 -16.37
N MET A 432 8.69 -7.06 -16.39
CA MET A 432 9.58 -8.11 -16.86
C MET A 432 10.05 -7.88 -18.30
N ARG A 433 9.14 -7.49 -19.20
CA ARG A 433 9.48 -7.17 -20.60
C ARG A 433 10.38 -5.94 -20.72
N LEU A 434 10.16 -4.92 -19.89
CA LEU A 434 11.00 -3.73 -19.84
C LEU A 434 12.43 -4.09 -19.42
N LEU A 435 12.58 -4.82 -18.31
CA LEU A 435 13.87 -5.29 -17.80
C LEU A 435 14.59 -6.18 -18.83
N ALA A 436 13.89 -7.15 -19.43
CA ALA A 436 14.46 -8.04 -20.43
C ALA A 436 15.04 -7.29 -21.65
N ARG A 437 14.31 -6.29 -22.16
CA ARG A 437 14.77 -5.46 -23.29
C ARG A 437 15.92 -4.54 -22.92
N LEU A 438 15.96 -4.07 -21.67
CA LEU A 438 17.09 -3.28 -21.17
C LEU A 438 18.34 -4.14 -21.08
N GLU A 439 18.24 -5.35 -20.52
CA GLU A 439 19.37 -6.26 -20.44
C GLU A 439 19.92 -6.62 -21.82
N GLU A 440 19.03 -6.92 -22.78
CA GLU A 440 19.41 -7.25 -24.16
C GLU A 440 20.21 -6.11 -24.84
N GLN A 441 19.84 -4.85 -24.59
CA GLN A 441 20.44 -3.70 -25.29
C GLN A 441 21.57 -3.01 -24.52
N LEU A 442 21.60 -3.12 -23.19
CA LEU A 442 22.51 -2.35 -22.33
C LEU A 442 23.42 -3.22 -21.43
N GLY A 443 23.25 -4.55 -21.45
CA GLY A 443 23.96 -5.51 -20.61
C GLY A 443 23.19 -5.88 -19.35
N GLU A 444 23.65 -6.88 -18.61
CA GLU A 444 23.04 -7.29 -17.34
C GLU A 444 23.16 -6.18 -16.27
N ASP A 445 22.27 -6.21 -15.26
CA ASP A 445 22.29 -5.36 -14.06
C ASP A 445 22.21 -3.85 -14.33
N VAL A 446 21.48 -3.46 -15.38
CA VAL A 446 21.22 -2.04 -15.73
C VAL A 446 20.30 -1.36 -14.71
N LEU A 447 19.31 -2.12 -14.23
CA LEU A 447 18.36 -1.77 -13.19
C LEU A 447 18.24 -2.97 -12.26
N GLU A 448 18.21 -2.70 -10.96
CA GLU A 448 17.77 -3.71 -10.00
C GLU A 448 16.30 -4.05 -10.28
N PRO A 449 15.92 -5.32 -10.41
CA PRO A 449 14.56 -5.72 -10.77
C PRO A 449 13.47 -5.16 -9.85
N ASP A 450 13.75 -5.01 -8.55
CA ASP A 450 12.82 -4.45 -7.57
C ASP A 450 12.58 -2.94 -7.76
N MET A 451 13.49 -2.24 -8.45
CA MET A 451 13.46 -0.79 -8.60
C MET A 451 12.19 -0.29 -9.31
N ILE A 452 11.63 -1.07 -10.23
CA ILE A 452 10.36 -0.72 -10.88
C ILE A 452 9.22 -0.68 -9.87
N PHE A 453 9.29 -1.42 -8.78
CA PHE A 453 8.25 -1.53 -7.75
C PHE A 453 8.45 -0.52 -6.62
N THR A 454 9.68 -0.04 -6.41
CA THR A 454 10.03 0.94 -5.36
C THR A 454 10.15 2.37 -5.90
N GLU A 455 10.64 2.57 -7.13
CA GLU A 455 10.95 3.86 -7.78
C GLU A 455 10.44 3.88 -9.24
N SER A 456 9.12 3.81 -9.42
CA SER A 456 8.42 3.55 -10.70
C SER A 456 8.38 4.69 -11.72
N THR A 457 8.89 5.88 -11.41
CA THR A 457 8.86 7.02 -12.35
C THR A 457 9.94 6.89 -13.43
N TYR A 458 9.61 7.28 -14.67
CA TYR A 458 10.56 7.33 -15.77
C TYR A 458 11.83 8.11 -15.40
N GLY A 459 11.69 9.23 -14.67
CA GLY A 459 12.81 10.04 -14.22
C GLY A 459 13.75 9.30 -13.26
N ALA A 460 13.20 8.61 -12.25
CA ALA A 460 13.98 7.81 -11.29
C ALA A 460 14.69 6.63 -11.97
N LEU A 461 13.96 5.89 -12.82
CA LEU A 461 14.52 4.78 -13.59
C LEU A 461 15.59 5.25 -14.58
N ALA A 462 15.39 6.38 -15.27
CA ALA A 462 16.40 6.96 -16.16
C ALA A 462 17.68 7.35 -15.42
N ALA A 463 17.57 7.88 -14.20
CA ALA A 463 18.73 8.20 -13.37
C ALA A 463 19.49 6.94 -12.94
N ALA A 464 18.79 5.85 -12.63
CA ALA A 464 19.40 4.56 -12.30
C ALA A 464 20.09 3.91 -13.50
N VAL A 465 19.44 3.90 -14.67
CA VAL A 465 20.04 3.44 -15.94
C VAL A 465 21.33 4.22 -16.24
N GLN A 466 21.35 5.52 -15.95
CA GLN A 466 22.54 6.35 -16.10
C GLN A 466 23.65 5.92 -15.13
N ALA A 467 23.32 5.76 -13.84
CA ALA A 467 24.28 5.40 -12.80
C ALA A 467 24.96 4.04 -13.04
N SER A 468 24.26 3.05 -13.60
CA SER A 468 24.83 1.75 -13.96
C SER A 468 25.96 1.83 -15.00
N GLY A 469 26.06 2.93 -15.75
CA GLY A 469 27.11 3.16 -16.75
C GLY A 469 28.37 3.86 -16.24
N GLU A 470 28.38 4.34 -14.99
CA GLU A 470 29.52 5.06 -14.42
C GLU A 470 30.47 4.11 -13.65
N PRO A 471 31.80 4.16 -13.86
CA PRO A 471 32.72 3.31 -13.11
C PRO A 471 32.74 3.70 -11.62
N PRO A 472 32.84 2.74 -10.69
CA PRO A 472 32.80 3.02 -9.25
C PRO A 472 33.92 4.01 -8.89
N ALA A 473 33.55 5.08 -8.17
CA ALA A 473 34.49 6.09 -7.72
C ALA A 473 35.60 5.44 -6.87
N ARG A 474 36.83 5.40 -7.39
CA ARG A 474 38.00 4.93 -6.64
C ARG A 474 38.21 5.86 -5.44
N PRO A 475 38.33 5.34 -4.20
CA PRO A 475 38.68 6.18 -3.06
C PRO A 475 40.05 6.82 -3.31
N ALA A 476 40.11 8.15 -3.14
CA ALA A 476 41.34 8.91 -3.26
C ALA A 476 42.38 8.34 -2.30
N ARG A 477 43.48 7.80 -2.84
CA ARG A 477 44.63 7.40 -2.04
C ARG A 477 45.22 8.66 -1.40
N SER A 478 45.05 8.81 -0.10
CA SER A 478 45.80 9.77 0.71
C SER A 478 47.29 9.51 0.50
N ARG A 479 48.02 10.52 0.00
CA ARG A 479 49.48 10.52 -0.01
C ARG A 479 50.03 11.11 1.28
#